data_AF-A0A9D9PR74-F1
#
_entry.id   AF-A0A9D9PR74-F1
#
_cell.length_a   1.000
_cell.length_b   1.000
_cell.length_c   1.000
_cell.angle_alpha   90.00
_cell.angle_beta   90.00
_cell.angle_gamma   90.00
#
_symmetry.space_group_name_H-M   'P 1'
#
loop_
_entity.id
_entity.type
_entity.pdbx_description
1 polymer ?
#
loop_
_entity_poly.entity_id
_entity_poly.type
_entity_poly.pdbx_seq_one_letter_code
_entity_poly.pdbx_strand_id
1 'polypeptide(L)'
;MPEKLKDRLNKKGREQETNDERFTLEQVNEYFDIDVTENDTEFLIGVKRKSDGKNMLIYMGICEFPNYIDWWYGMEVVPTDDDTMRYALKKGPTPISKTDPELSDVQEIHLWVEMFICEHPYAFKR
;
A
#
# COMPACT_ATOMS: atom_id res chain seq x y z
N MET A 1 7.63 -15.07 -39.57
CA MET A 1 7.10 -13.77 -39.08
C MET A 1 7.64 -12.64 -39.94
N PRO A 2 6.84 -11.64 -40.33
CA PRO A 2 7.28 -10.53 -41.18
C PRO A 2 8.30 -9.62 -40.48
N GLU A 3 9.36 -9.20 -41.16
CA GLU A 3 10.45 -8.37 -40.59
C GLU A 3 9.95 -7.05 -39.99
N LYS A 4 8.92 -6.45 -40.57
CA LYS A 4 8.29 -5.22 -40.05
C LYS A 4 7.65 -5.41 -38.66
N LEU A 5 7.31 -6.63 -38.27
CA LEU A 5 6.82 -6.95 -36.93
C LEU A 5 7.97 -7.05 -35.92
N LYS A 6 9.14 -7.55 -36.36
CA LYS A 6 10.35 -7.59 -35.54
C LYS A 6 10.88 -6.20 -35.26
N ASP A 7 10.91 -5.30 -36.25
CA ASP A 7 11.37 -3.92 -36.03
C ASP A 7 10.41 -3.13 -35.13
N ARG A 8 9.10 -3.42 -35.16
CA ARG A 8 8.14 -2.82 -34.22
C ARG A 8 8.29 -3.35 -32.80
N LEU A 9 8.65 -4.62 -32.62
CA LEU A 9 8.97 -5.21 -31.32
C LEU A 9 10.34 -4.73 -30.80
N ASN A 10 11.32 -4.55 -31.68
CA ASN A 10 12.67 -4.10 -31.33
C ASN A 10 12.74 -2.58 -31.08
N LYS A 11 11.86 -1.79 -31.72
CA LYS A 11 11.72 -0.35 -31.48
C LYS A 11 10.85 -0.05 -30.25
N LYS A 12 9.82 -0.88 -29.95
CA LYS A 12 9.14 -0.83 -28.64
C LYS A 12 9.98 -1.37 -27.49
N GLY A 13 10.97 -2.21 -27.77
CA GLY A 13 11.96 -2.68 -26.79
C GLY A 13 13.13 -1.73 -26.54
N ARG A 14 13.17 -0.53 -27.17
CA ARG A 14 14.29 0.42 -27.03
C ARG A 14 13.90 1.85 -26.67
N GLU A 15 12.61 2.15 -26.52
CA GLU A 15 12.14 3.46 -26.07
C GLU A 15 10.96 3.30 -25.09
N GLN A 16 11.19 2.57 -23.99
CA GLN A 16 10.48 2.74 -22.72
C GLN A 16 11.22 2.05 -21.56
N GLU A 17 12.56 2.18 -21.51
CA GLU A 17 13.28 2.15 -20.25
C GLU A 17 13.09 3.51 -19.58
N THR A 18 11.88 3.75 -19.06
CA THR A 18 11.63 4.85 -18.14
C THR A 18 11.17 4.26 -16.83
N ASN A 19 12.09 4.21 -15.86
CA ASN A 19 11.79 4.21 -14.43
C ASN A 19 10.63 3.31 -13.98
N ASP A 20 10.88 2.00 -13.91
CA ASP A 20 10.00 1.07 -13.16
C ASP A 20 10.24 1.25 -11.65
N GLU A 21 9.96 2.47 -11.17
CA GLU A 21 10.18 2.85 -9.79
C GLU A 21 9.04 2.36 -8.89
N ARG A 22 7.96 1.77 -9.41
CA ARG A 22 6.81 1.27 -8.61
C ARG A 22 7.08 -0.12 -8.03
N PHE A 23 6.51 -0.39 -6.86
CA PHE A 23 6.41 -1.76 -6.36
C PHE A 23 5.23 -2.46 -7.05
N THR A 24 5.37 -3.75 -7.35
CA THR A 24 4.22 -4.62 -7.60
C THR A 24 3.63 -5.09 -6.25
N LEU A 25 2.37 -5.53 -6.23
CA LEU A 25 1.76 -6.10 -5.01
C LEU A 25 2.56 -7.31 -4.47
N GLU A 26 3.10 -8.13 -5.37
CA GLU A 26 3.99 -9.24 -5.01
C GLU A 26 5.26 -8.74 -4.32
N GLN A 27 5.89 -7.69 -4.86
CA GLN A 27 7.06 -7.08 -4.25
C GLN A 27 6.75 -6.44 -2.89
N VAL A 28 5.58 -5.82 -2.72
CA VAL A 28 5.19 -5.28 -1.40
C VAL A 28 5.16 -6.40 -0.36
N ASN A 29 4.55 -7.53 -0.70
CA ASN A 29 4.54 -8.71 0.17
C ASN A 29 5.93 -9.30 0.42
N GLU A 30 6.85 -9.21 -0.54
CA GLU A 30 8.24 -9.67 -0.37
C GLU A 30 9.03 -8.77 0.59
N TYR A 31 8.87 -7.44 0.48
CA TYR A 31 9.71 -6.47 1.19
C TYR A 31 9.13 -5.97 2.51
N PHE A 32 7.82 -6.03 2.68
CA PHE A 32 7.12 -5.46 3.83
C PHE A 32 6.30 -6.51 4.57
N ASP A 33 6.21 -6.32 5.88
CA ASP A 33 5.33 -7.02 6.79
C ASP A 33 4.23 -6.03 7.19
N ILE A 34 3.02 -6.27 6.68
CA ILE A 34 1.84 -5.43 6.93
C ILE A 34 0.97 -6.19 7.93
N ASP A 35 0.85 -5.63 9.12
CA ASP A 35 0.01 -6.17 10.19
C ASP A 35 -1.25 -5.32 10.30
N VAL A 36 -2.41 -5.95 10.13
CA VAL A 36 -3.72 -5.33 10.32
C VAL A 36 -4.44 -6.11 11.41
N THR A 37 -4.58 -5.51 12.57
CA THR A 37 -5.31 -6.08 13.71
C THR A 37 -6.66 -5.40 13.86
N GLU A 38 -7.73 -6.17 13.93
CA GLU A 38 -9.07 -5.64 14.18
C GLU A 38 -9.41 -5.68 15.67
N ASN A 39 -9.89 -4.55 16.19
CA ASN A 39 -10.48 -4.43 17.53
C ASN A 39 -11.93 -3.95 17.41
N ASP A 40 -12.66 -3.84 18.54
CA ASP A 40 -14.09 -3.47 18.53
C ASP A 40 -14.38 -2.11 17.85
N THR A 41 -13.47 -1.15 17.97
CA THR A 41 -13.71 0.24 17.55
C THR A 41 -12.82 0.72 16.39
N GLU A 42 -11.79 -0.05 16.03
CA GLU A 42 -10.78 0.39 15.07
C GLU A 42 -10.02 -0.79 14.45
N PHE A 43 -9.34 -0.51 13.34
CA PHE A 43 -8.30 -1.35 12.78
C PHE A 43 -6.93 -0.72 13.04
N LEU A 44 -6.02 -1.50 13.61
CA LEU A 44 -4.65 -1.08 13.87
C LEU A 44 -3.76 -1.55 12.72
N ILE A 45 -3.09 -0.61 12.07
CA ILE A 45 -2.26 -0.83 10.89
C ILE A 45 -0.81 -0.57 11.25
N GLY A 46 0.03 -1.60 11.12
CA GLY A 46 1.48 -1.52 11.27
C GLY A 46 2.18 -1.97 9.99
N VAL A 47 3.22 -1.24 9.58
CA VAL A 47 4.05 -1.64 8.43
C VAL A 47 5.52 -1.66 8.85
N LYS A 48 6.18 -2.80 8.61
CA LYS A 48 7.62 -2.97 8.84
C LYS A 48 8.32 -3.42 7.58
N ARG A 49 9.54 -2.94 7.35
CA ARG A 49 10.40 -3.48 6.30
C ARG A 49 11.04 -4.78 6.79
N LYS A 50 10.97 -5.84 5.99
CA LYS A 50 11.45 -7.18 6.36
C LYS A 50 12.98 -7.27 6.45
N SER A 51 13.71 -6.51 5.64
CA SER A 51 15.18 -6.60 5.57
C SER A 51 15.89 -6.11 6.84
N ASP A 52 15.32 -5.14 7.55
CA ASP A 52 15.94 -4.52 8.74
C ASP A 52 14.97 -4.30 9.92
N GLY A 53 13.71 -4.73 9.79
CA GLY A 53 12.68 -4.60 10.83
C GLY A 53 12.23 -3.16 11.10
N LYS A 54 12.66 -2.20 10.28
CA LYS A 54 12.35 -0.79 10.47
C LYS A 54 10.85 -0.55 10.33
N ASN A 55 10.27 0.24 11.24
CA ASN A 55 8.87 0.66 11.17
C ASN A 55 8.70 1.78 10.11
N MET A 56 7.67 1.66 9.27
CA MET A 56 7.42 2.54 8.14
C MET A 56 6.40 3.66 8.42
N LEU A 57 5.90 3.81 9.64
CA LEU A 57 4.89 4.80 10.03
C LEU A 57 5.28 6.23 9.65
N ILE A 58 6.53 6.64 9.92
CA ILE A 58 7.02 7.98 9.55
C ILE A 58 6.96 8.18 8.03
N TYR A 59 7.30 7.16 7.24
CA TYR A 59 7.27 7.23 5.78
C TYR A 59 5.84 7.26 5.24
N MET A 60 4.93 6.48 5.84
CA MET A 60 3.50 6.56 5.58
C MET A 60 2.95 7.97 5.87
N GLY A 61 3.36 8.58 6.99
CA GLY A 61 2.98 9.95 7.35
C GLY A 61 3.53 11.02 6.38
N ILE A 62 4.78 10.88 5.92
CA ILE A 62 5.37 11.77 4.90
C ILE A 62 4.58 11.71 3.59
N CYS A 63 4.05 10.54 3.23
CA CYS A 63 3.21 10.33 2.06
C CYS A 63 1.71 10.57 2.34
N GLU A 64 1.39 11.21 3.46
CA GLU A 64 0.01 11.59 3.85
C GLU A 64 -0.97 10.41 3.87
N PHE A 65 -0.53 9.24 4.36
CA PHE A 65 -1.38 8.04 4.47
C PHE A 65 -2.77 8.31 5.08
N PRO A 66 -2.91 9.11 6.16
CA PRO A 66 -4.24 9.42 6.68
C PRO A 66 -5.16 10.13 5.66
N ASN A 67 -4.63 11.12 4.94
CA ASN A 67 -5.39 11.84 3.91
C ASN A 67 -5.75 10.91 2.74
N TYR A 68 -4.83 10.01 2.37
CA TYR A 68 -5.08 9.03 1.33
C TYR A 68 -6.28 8.14 1.67
N ILE A 69 -6.32 7.58 2.89
CA ILE A 69 -7.41 6.69 3.29
C ILE A 69 -8.74 7.46 3.45
N ASP A 70 -8.71 8.66 4.01
CA ASP A 70 -9.90 9.51 4.12
C ASP A 70 -10.47 9.87 2.75
N TRP A 71 -9.63 10.29 1.79
CA TRP A 71 -10.11 10.71 0.47
C TRP A 71 -10.64 9.56 -0.40
N TRP A 72 -10.00 8.39 -0.35
CA TRP A 72 -10.38 7.26 -1.20
C TRP A 72 -11.46 6.38 -0.58
N TYR A 73 -11.44 6.23 0.75
CA TYR A 73 -12.27 5.26 1.45
C TYR A 73 -13.18 5.88 2.52
N GLY A 74 -13.07 7.20 2.76
CA GLY A 74 -13.96 7.94 3.66
C GLY A 74 -13.79 7.54 5.12
N MET A 75 -12.59 7.11 5.52
CA MET A 75 -12.33 6.63 6.87
C MET A 75 -11.29 7.48 7.59
N GLU A 76 -11.59 7.83 8.84
CA GLU A 76 -10.69 8.57 9.70
C GLU A 76 -9.50 7.69 10.14
N VAL A 77 -8.29 8.19 9.92
CA VAL A 77 -7.04 7.56 10.31
C VAL A 77 -6.25 8.49 11.19
N VAL A 78 -5.81 7.98 12.34
CA VAL A 78 -4.98 8.73 13.28
C VAL A 78 -3.75 7.91 13.69
N PRO A 79 -2.56 8.51 13.83
CA PRO A 79 -1.42 7.80 14.42
C PRO A 79 -1.76 7.41 15.86
N THR A 80 -1.31 6.24 16.30
CA THR A 80 -1.43 5.84 17.71
C THR A 80 -0.36 6.53 18.54
N ASP A 81 -0.72 6.97 19.75
CA ASP A 81 0.22 7.55 20.72
C ASP A 81 1.03 6.47 21.48
N ASP A 82 0.93 5.21 21.06
CA ASP A 82 1.60 4.08 21.71
C ASP A 82 2.97 3.77 21.09
N ASP A 83 3.80 3.05 21.85
CA ASP A 83 5.13 2.62 21.39
C ASP A 83 5.06 1.60 20.24
N THR A 84 3.86 1.18 19.82
CA THR A 84 3.69 0.18 18.76
C THR A 84 3.84 0.77 17.36
N MET A 85 3.83 2.11 17.25
CA MET A 85 4.04 2.86 16.00
C MET A 85 3.09 2.37 14.91
N ARG A 86 1.78 2.51 15.16
CA ARG A 86 0.69 2.10 14.27
C ARG A 86 -0.20 3.27 13.89
N TYR A 87 -1.00 3.07 12.85
CA TYR A 87 -2.16 3.91 12.56
C TYR A 87 -3.42 3.22 13.06
N ALA A 88 -4.33 3.97 13.68
CA ALA A 88 -5.67 3.54 14.01
C ALA A 88 -6.65 4.08 12.97
N LEU A 89 -7.29 3.17 12.26
CA LEU A 89 -8.37 3.44 11.31
C LEU A 89 -9.70 3.23 12.05
N LYS A 90 -10.45 4.32 12.29
CA LYS A 90 -11.67 4.28 13.11
C LYS A 90 -12.82 3.62 12.35
N LYS A 91 -13.50 2.69 13.00
CA LYS A 91 -14.71 2.08 12.43
C LYS A 91 -15.82 3.13 12.39
N GLY A 92 -16.29 3.43 11.18
CA GLY A 92 -17.42 4.32 10.97
C GLY A 92 -18.77 3.62 11.21
N PRO A 93 -19.89 4.38 11.22
CA PRO A 93 -21.24 3.82 11.22
C PRO A 93 -21.57 3.10 9.91
N THR A 94 -20.84 3.41 8.84
CA THR A 94 -20.98 2.81 7.52
C THR A 94 -19.99 1.66 7.38
N PRO A 95 -20.41 0.48 6.90
CA PRO A 95 -19.50 -0.62 6.62
C PRO A 95 -18.49 -0.24 5.54
N ILE A 96 -17.31 -0.86 5.58
CA ILE A 96 -16.26 -0.68 4.59
C ILE A 96 -16.77 -1.07 3.20
N SER A 97 -16.55 -0.19 2.21
CA SER A 97 -16.79 -0.52 0.80
C SER A 97 -15.67 -1.45 0.33
N LYS A 98 -16.01 -2.71 0.06
CA LYS A 98 -15.04 -3.72 -0.37
C LYS A 98 -14.87 -3.73 -1.87
N THR A 99 -13.64 -3.96 -2.31
CA THR A 99 -13.34 -4.24 -3.72
C THR A 99 -13.89 -5.60 -4.15
N ASP A 100 -13.87 -6.58 -3.24
CA ASP A 100 -14.47 -7.90 -3.40
C ASP A 100 -15.35 -8.22 -2.17
N PRO A 101 -16.65 -8.55 -2.36
CA PRO A 101 -17.56 -8.84 -1.26
C PRO A 101 -17.14 -10.05 -0.39
N GLU A 102 -16.30 -10.94 -0.91
CA GLU A 102 -15.82 -12.13 -0.18
C GLU A 102 -14.64 -11.82 0.75
N LEU A 103 -14.00 -10.65 0.63
CA LEU A 103 -12.89 -10.28 1.50
C LEU A 103 -13.38 -9.93 2.91
N SER A 104 -12.61 -10.32 3.93
CA SER A 104 -12.77 -9.75 5.26
C SER A 104 -12.33 -8.28 5.27
N ASP A 105 -12.85 -7.49 6.22
CA ASP A 105 -12.48 -6.07 6.36
C ASP A 105 -10.97 -5.90 6.56
N VAL A 106 -10.36 -6.82 7.31
CA VAL A 106 -8.90 -6.88 7.52
C VAL A 106 -8.14 -7.06 6.20
N GLN A 107 -8.59 -7.98 5.34
CA GLN A 107 -7.95 -8.22 4.04
C GLN A 107 -8.14 -7.03 3.08
N GLU A 108 -9.30 -6.40 3.12
CA GLU A 108 -9.57 -5.19 2.33
C GLU A 108 -8.64 -4.04 2.74
N ILE A 109 -8.49 -3.79 4.04
CA ILE A 109 -7.58 -2.76 4.55
C ILE A 109 -6.13 -3.11 4.23
N HIS A 110 -5.74 -4.39 4.35
CA HIS A 110 -4.41 -4.83 3.95
C HIS A 110 -4.12 -4.46 2.48
N LEU A 111 -5.08 -4.72 1.58
CA LEU A 111 -4.98 -4.35 0.18
C LEU A 111 -4.84 -2.84 -0.03
N TRP A 112 -5.57 -2.02 0.73
CA TRP A 112 -5.43 -0.55 0.66
C TRP A 112 -4.02 -0.08 1.03
N VAL A 113 -3.41 -0.69 2.05
CA VAL A 113 -2.03 -0.39 2.44
C VAL A 113 -1.04 -0.84 1.37
N GLU A 114 -1.25 -2.00 0.74
CA GLU A 114 -0.40 -2.47 -0.36
C GLU A 114 -0.46 -1.53 -1.57
N MET A 115 -1.68 -1.12 -1.96
CA MET A 115 -1.88 -0.15 -3.05
C MET A 115 -1.19 1.18 -2.73
N PHE A 116 -1.35 1.68 -1.50
CA PHE A 116 -0.68 2.90 -1.06
C PHE A 116 0.85 2.81 -1.21
N ILE A 117 1.47 1.72 -0.79
CA ILE A 117 2.93 1.50 -0.92
C ILE A 117 3.33 1.43 -2.40
N CYS A 118 2.55 0.75 -3.24
CA CYS A 118 2.79 0.66 -4.69
C CYS A 118 2.78 2.04 -5.36
N GLU A 119 1.90 2.92 -4.91
CA GLU A 119 1.74 4.28 -5.45
C GLU A 119 2.81 5.26 -4.94
N HIS A 120 3.45 4.98 -3.81
CA HIS A 120 4.43 5.87 -3.15
C HIS A 120 5.84 5.26 -2.99
N PRO A 121 6.41 4.60 -4.00
CA PRO A 121 7.60 3.76 -3.84
C PRO A 121 8.86 4.54 -3.39
N TYR A 122 8.93 5.84 -3.68
CA TYR A 122 10.06 6.70 -3.36
C TYR A 122 10.31 6.85 -1.86
N ALA A 123 9.26 6.73 -1.03
CA ALA A 123 9.37 6.81 0.42
C ALA A 123 9.78 5.48 1.04
N PHE A 124 9.32 4.36 0.47
CA PHE A 124 9.49 3.02 1.04
C PHE A 124 10.78 2.30 0.58
N LYS A 125 11.43 2.77 -0.48
CA LYS A 125 12.73 2.24 -0.94
C LYS A 125 13.95 2.70 -0.10
N ARG A 126 13.78 3.55 0.91
CA ARG A 126 14.88 4.21 1.66
C ARG A 126 15.25 3.54 2.98
#